data_AF-G8PH26-F1
#
_entry.id   AF-G8PH26-F1
#
_cell.length_a   1.000
_cell.length_b   1.000
_cell.length_c   1.000
_cell.angle_alpha   90.00
_cell.angle_beta   90.00
_cell.angle_gamma   90.00
#
_symmetry.space_group_name_H-M   'P 1'
#
loop_
_entity.id
_entity.type
_entity.pdbx_description
1 polymer ?
#
loop_
_entity_poly.entity_id
_entity_poly.type
_entity_poly.pdbx_seq_one_letter_code
_entity_poly.pdbx_strand_id
1 'polypeptide(L)'
;MIELSMITVTRHFKSVDHFHKWGARVVGDWNLSKEALAQYKAILADPDALRPWQSSENEDYELGDLMELGEMEAAEVDQELAAAEDVCRHLSKKLMRLEKNNNGAETARYQALQSEYEVTARQCELLEEKLQALKIQGQEISQSRQRLRKQKRRTLEPLQVSVTRTDECVVIRVGGSVCSVIPCNENVRRKKSYKNPDPVPKQERSLRVLALKQKLLNQRR
;
A
#
# COMPACT_ATOMS: atom_id res chain seq x y z
N MET A 1 28.27 -49.66 6.21
CA MET A 1 27.73 -48.32 6.50
C MET A 1 26.51 -48.15 5.63
N ILE A 2 25.32 -48.01 6.22
CA ILE A 2 24.10 -47.79 5.44
C ILE A 2 24.01 -46.29 5.21
N GLU A 3 24.17 -45.85 3.96
CA GLU A 3 23.75 -44.50 3.55
C GLU A 3 22.25 -44.40 3.79
N LEU A 4 21.86 -43.65 4.83
CA LEU A 4 20.48 -43.23 4.99
C LEU A 4 20.22 -42.20 3.87
N SER A 5 19.54 -42.64 2.82
CA SER A 5 19.07 -41.78 1.75
C SER A 5 18.19 -40.67 2.32
N MET A 6 18.45 -39.43 1.90
CA MET A 6 17.71 -38.24 2.32
C MET A 6 16.23 -38.37 1.94
N ILE A 7 15.33 -38.58 2.91
CA ILE A 7 13.90 -38.75 2.61
C ILE A 7 13.23 -37.37 2.62
N THR A 8 13.21 -36.72 1.46
CA THR A 8 12.36 -35.53 1.23
C THR A 8 10.93 -35.93 0.91
N VAL A 9 9.99 -35.58 1.77
CA VAL A 9 8.55 -35.78 1.53
C VAL A 9 7.86 -34.43 1.44
N THR A 10 7.25 -34.12 0.30
CA THR A 10 6.45 -32.89 0.11
C THR A 10 4.97 -33.23 -0.02
N ARG A 11 4.13 -32.46 0.66
CA ARG A 11 2.67 -32.58 0.64
C ARG A 11 2.06 -31.24 0.27
N HIS A 12 1.08 -31.27 -0.62
CA HIS A 12 0.44 -30.07 -1.17
C HIS A 12 -1.00 -29.97 -0.71
N PHE A 13 -1.43 -28.75 -0.39
CA PHE A 13 -2.79 -28.41 0.01
C PHE A 13 -3.33 -27.32 -0.90
N LYS A 14 -4.57 -27.49 -1.36
CA LYS A 14 -5.23 -26.60 -2.33
C LYS A 14 -5.38 -25.15 -1.84
N SER A 15 -5.38 -24.93 -0.53
CA SER A 15 -5.50 -23.62 0.10
C SER A 15 -5.00 -23.68 1.54
N VAL A 16 -4.86 -22.52 2.18
CA VAL A 16 -4.55 -22.44 3.61
C VAL A 16 -5.66 -23.04 4.46
N ASP A 17 -6.93 -22.90 4.09
CA ASP A 17 -8.04 -23.56 4.81
C ASP A 17 -7.98 -25.10 4.69
N HIS A 18 -7.59 -25.59 3.51
CA HIS A 18 -7.36 -27.02 3.29
C HIS A 18 -6.19 -27.52 4.15
N PHE A 19 -5.15 -26.70 4.32
CA PHE A 19 -4.03 -27.00 5.23
C PHE A 19 -4.47 -27.05 6.70
N HIS A 20 -5.24 -26.09 7.20
CA HIS A 20 -5.72 -26.12 8.60
C HIS A 20 -6.62 -27.33 8.89
N LYS A 21 -7.48 -27.70 7.93
CA LYS A 21 -8.42 -28.83 8.10
C LYS A 21 -7.73 -30.20 8.01
N TRP A 22 -6.71 -30.35 7.17
CA TRP A 22 -6.14 -31.67 6.82
C TRP A 22 -4.67 -31.83 7.21
N GLY A 23 -3.97 -30.74 7.50
CA GLY A 23 -2.53 -30.72 7.78
C GLY A 23 -2.13 -31.54 8.99
N ALA A 24 -3.01 -31.69 9.99
CA ALA A 24 -2.76 -32.52 11.16
C ALA A 24 -2.65 -34.01 10.81
N ARG A 25 -3.42 -34.49 9.82
CA ARG A 25 -3.42 -35.90 9.40
C ARG A 25 -2.14 -36.29 8.67
N VAL A 26 -1.50 -35.32 8.03
CA VAL A 26 -0.32 -35.54 7.18
C VAL A 26 0.96 -35.75 7.98
N VAL A 27 1.04 -35.18 9.19
CA VAL A 27 2.22 -35.27 10.07
C VAL A 27 2.17 -36.49 10.99
N GLY A 28 1.03 -37.17 11.09
CA GLY A 28 0.91 -38.43 11.84
C GLY A 28 1.87 -39.52 11.35
N ASP A 29 2.18 -39.52 10.05
CA ASP A 29 3.09 -40.49 9.41
C ASP A 29 4.57 -40.06 9.47
N TRP A 30 4.86 -38.87 10.02
CA TRP A 30 6.22 -38.35 10.10
C TRP A 30 6.76 -38.58 11.51
N ASN A 31 7.87 -39.33 11.62
CA ASN A 31 8.61 -39.52 12.86
C ASN A 31 9.29 -38.20 13.32
N LEU A 32 8.49 -37.20 13.71
CA LEU A 32 8.96 -35.92 14.23
C LEU A 32 9.22 -36.00 15.74
N SER A 33 10.14 -35.17 16.22
CA SER A 33 10.30 -34.95 17.66
C SER A 33 9.04 -34.33 18.27
N LYS A 34 8.84 -34.54 19.57
CA LYS A 34 7.69 -33.97 20.32
C LYS A 34 7.60 -32.45 20.17
N GLU A 35 8.75 -31.78 20.12
CA GLU A 35 8.86 -30.32 19.96
C GLU A 35 8.49 -29.86 18.55
N ALA A 36 9.02 -30.51 17.51
CA ALA A 36 8.68 -30.20 16.13
C ALA A 36 7.19 -30.42 15.86
N LEU A 37 6.62 -31.49 16.42
CA LEU A 37 5.21 -31.79 16.33
C LEU A 37 4.34 -30.77 17.09
N ALA A 38 4.79 -30.29 18.24
CA ALA A 38 4.10 -29.22 18.98
C ALA A 38 4.11 -27.88 18.21
N GLN A 39 5.25 -27.49 17.64
CA GLN A 39 5.35 -26.27 16.82
C GLN A 39 4.49 -26.35 15.56
N TYR A 40 4.48 -27.50 14.88
CA TYR A 40 3.63 -27.72 13.72
C TYR A 40 2.13 -27.66 14.08
N LYS A 41 1.75 -28.27 15.20
CA LYS A 41 0.37 -28.21 15.72
C LYS A 41 -0.04 -26.81 16.15
N ALA A 42 0.87 -26.01 16.70
CA ALA A 42 0.60 -24.62 17.05
C ALA A 42 0.25 -23.79 15.81
N ILE A 43 0.98 -23.97 14.70
CA ILE A 43 0.69 -23.30 13.41
C ILE A 43 -0.66 -23.76 12.84
N LEU A 44 -1.03 -25.02 13.02
CA LEU A 44 -2.35 -25.53 12.59
C LEU A 44 -3.50 -25.06 13.49
N ALA A 45 -3.22 -24.77 14.76
CA ALA A 45 -4.22 -24.31 15.72
C ALA A 45 -4.49 -22.81 15.60
N ASP A 46 -3.55 -22.05 15.04
CA ASP A 46 -3.66 -20.62 14.81
C ASP A 46 -4.13 -20.31 13.36
N PRO A 47 -5.42 -19.99 13.15
CA PRO A 47 -5.95 -19.69 11.82
C PRO A 47 -5.33 -18.44 11.19
N ASP A 48 -4.69 -17.58 11.97
CA ASP A 48 -4.10 -16.32 11.50
C ASP A 48 -2.60 -16.46 11.19
N ALA A 49 -1.92 -17.53 11.65
CA ALA A 49 -0.47 -17.72 11.47
C ALA A 49 -0.02 -17.68 10.00
N LEU A 50 -0.86 -18.18 9.08
CA LEU A 50 -0.56 -18.20 7.64
C LEU A 50 -1.33 -17.15 6.84
N ARG A 51 -2.21 -16.37 7.48
CA ARG A 51 -3.03 -15.34 6.82
C ARG A 51 -2.18 -14.25 6.13
N PRO A 52 -1.06 -13.76 6.69
CA PRO A 52 -0.20 -12.78 6.00
C PRO A 52 0.37 -13.28 4.67
N TRP A 53 0.41 -14.60 4.48
CA TRP A 53 0.98 -15.25 3.31
C TRP A 53 -0.08 -15.70 2.30
N GLN A 54 -1.38 -15.53 2.61
CA GLN A 54 -2.50 -15.89 1.75
C GLN A 54 -2.68 -14.94 0.56
N SER A 55 -2.09 -13.74 0.63
CA SER A 55 -2.16 -12.73 -0.42
C SER A 55 -0.76 -12.22 -0.74
N SER A 56 -0.40 -12.22 -2.02
CA SER A 56 0.66 -11.33 -2.48
C SER A 56 0.12 -9.91 -2.47
N GLU A 57 0.23 -9.23 -1.34
CA GLU A 57 0.12 -7.78 -1.30
C GLU A 57 1.35 -7.20 -2.00
N ASN A 58 1.35 -7.25 -3.34
CA ASN A 58 1.98 -6.17 -4.07
C ASN A 58 1.07 -4.97 -3.84
N GLU A 59 1.40 -4.19 -2.80
CA GLU A 59 0.90 -2.85 -2.63
C GLU A 59 1.09 -2.13 -3.97
N ASP A 60 0.01 -1.64 -4.56
CA ASP A 60 0.05 -0.80 -5.77
C ASP A 60 0.64 0.57 -5.35
N TYR A 61 1.93 0.59 -4.98
CA TYR A 61 2.68 1.76 -4.48
C TYR A 61 2.52 2.95 -5.43
N GLU A 62 2.54 2.69 -6.74
CA GLU A 62 2.42 3.71 -7.77
C GLU A 62 1.07 4.46 -7.73
N LEU A 63 0.00 3.80 -7.27
CA LEU A 63 -1.32 4.44 -7.15
C LEU A 63 -1.44 5.21 -5.83
N GLY A 64 -0.73 4.78 -4.78
CA GLY A 64 -0.62 5.52 -3.53
C GLY A 64 0.07 6.87 -3.74
N ASP A 65 1.23 6.84 -4.40
CA ASP A 65 2.02 8.04 -4.72
C ASP A 65 1.23 9.03 -5.60
N LEU A 66 0.44 8.55 -6.56
CA LEU A 66 -0.41 9.40 -7.42
C LEU A 66 -1.60 10.02 -6.67
N MET A 67 -2.18 9.31 -5.69
CA MET A 67 -3.24 9.86 -4.86
C MET A 67 -2.69 10.94 -3.91
N GLU A 68 -1.53 10.69 -3.30
CA GLU A 68 -0.85 11.65 -2.43
C GLU A 68 -0.49 12.93 -3.19
N LEU A 69 0.01 12.80 -4.43
CA LEU A 69 0.27 13.95 -5.31
C LEU A 69 -1.01 14.75 -5.59
N GLY A 70 -2.12 14.06 -5.91
CA GLY A 70 -3.40 14.71 -6.17
C GLY A 70 -4.02 15.38 -4.95
N GLU A 71 -3.82 14.82 -3.75
CA GLU A 71 -4.24 15.45 -2.48
C GLU A 71 -3.44 16.72 -2.19
N MET A 72 -2.13 16.71 -2.48
CA MET A 72 -1.28 17.88 -2.37
C MET A 72 -1.69 18.99 -3.36
N GLU A 73 -1.92 18.63 -4.64
CA GLU A 73 -2.40 19.58 -5.65
C GLU A 73 -3.75 20.20 -5.28
N ALA A 74 -4.67 19.42 -4.72
CA ALA A 74 -5.96 19.94 -4.26
C ALA A 74 -5.81 20.92 -3.09
N ALA A 75 -4.88 20.65 -2.16
CA ALA A 75 -4.61 21.53 -1.03
C ALA A 75 -3.96 22.86 -1.47
N GLU A 76 -3.05 22.81 -2.45
CA GLU A 76 -2.45 24.02 -3.04
C GLU A 76 -3.52 24.90 -3.71
N VAL A 77 -4.42 24.31 -4.51
CA VAL A 77 -5.50 25.05 -5.17
C VAL A 77 -6.48 25.66 -4.15
N ASP A 78 -6.79 24.95 -3.05
CA ASP A 78 -7.65 25.47 -1.98
C ASP A 78 -7.01 26.68 -1.28
N GLN A 79 -5.69 26.64 -1.07
CA GLN A 79 -4.95 27.75 -0.49
C GLN A 79 -4.89 28.96 -1.44
N GLU A 80 -4.70 28.74 -2.74
CA GLU A 80 -4.75 29.80 -3.75
C GLU A 80 -6.15 30.42 -3.85
N LEU A 81 -7.20 29.61 -3.77
CA LEU A 81 -8.59 30.08 -3.76
C LEU A 81 -8.86 30.99 -2.55
N ALA A 82 -8.47 30.55 -1.35
CA ALA A 82 -8.64 31.34 -0.13
C ALA A 82 -7.91 32.70 -0.21
N ALA A 83 -6.70 32.71 -0.77
CA ALA A 83 -5.96 33.95 -0.99
C ALA A 83 -6.66 34.89 -1.99
N ALA A 84 -7.20 34.35 -3.10
CA ALA A 84 -7.94 35.12 -4.09
C ALA A 84 -9.26 35.69 -3.52
N GLU A 85 -10.00 34.91 -2.72
CA GLU A 85 -11.20 35.36 -2.03
C GLU A 85 -10.93 36.54 -1.07
N ASP A 86 -9.81 36.51 -0.35
CA ASP A 86 -9.42 37.59 0.54
C ASP A 86 -9.09 38.88 -0.21
N VAL A 87 -8.43 38.77 -1.37
CA VAL A 87 -8.19 39.91 -2.27
C VAL A 87 -9.51 40.47 -2.80
N CYS A 88 -10.42 39.61 -3.28
CA CYS A 88 -11.76 39.99 -3.72
C CYS A 88 -12.53 40.73 -2.62
N ARG A 89 -12.52 40.20 -1.39
CA ARG A 89 -13.16 40.81 -0.21
C ARG A 89 -12.57 42.18 0.11
N HIS A 90 -11.26 42.34 -0.03
CA HIS A 90 -10.58 43.61 0.20
C HIS A 90 -10.91 44.67 -0.88
N LEU A 91 -10.88 44.27 -2.15
CA LEU A 91 -11.23 45.13 -3.28
C LEU A 91 -12.70 45.57 -3.21
N SER A 92 -13.62 44.65 -2.93
CA SER A 92 -15.04 44.95 -2.73
C SER A 92 -15.26 45.97 -1.59
N LYS A 93 -14.60 45.80 -0.44
CA LYS A 93 -14.65 46.79 0.66
C LYS A 93 -14.12 48.16 0.26
N LYS A 94 -13.06 48.22 -0.55
CA LYS A 94 -12.51 49.50 -1.05
C LYS A 94 -13.48 50.17 -2.03
N LEU A 95 -14.07 49.41 -2.95
CA LEU A 95 -15.07 49.92 -3.90
C LEU A 95 -16.28 50.51 -3.15
N MET A 96 -16.86 49.76 -2.21
CA MET A 96 -17.98 50.22 -1.38
C MET A 96 -17.66 51.51 -0.60
N ARG A 97 -16.42 51.66 -0.11
CA ARG A 97 -15.97 52.89 0.57
C ARG A 97 -15.82 54.06 -0.40
N LEU A 98 -15.33 53.81 -1.61
CA LEU A 98 -15.19 54.83 -2.65
C LEU A 98 -16.55 55.29 -3.17
N GLU A 99 -17.50 54.37 -3.39
CA GLU A 99 -18.88 54.72 -3.79
C GLU A 99 -19.55 55.63 -2.76
N LYS A 100 -19.41 55.31 -1.46
CA LYS A 100 -19.95 56.14 -0.37
C LYS A 100 -19.33 57.53 -0.29
N ASN A 101 -18.07 57.68 -0.67
CA ASN A 101 -17.35 58.95 -0.56
C ASN A 101 -17.48 59.85 -1.80
N ASN A 102 -17.75 59.28 -2.98
CA ASN A 102 -17.70 60.01 -4.25
C ASN A 102 -19.04 60.20 -4.97
N ASN A 103 -20.20 59.89 -4.36
CA ASN A 103 -21.54 60.10 -4.95
C ASN A 103 -21.65 59.66 -6.43
N GLY A 104 -21.00 58.56 -6.82
CA GLY A 104 -21.06 58.03 -8.19
C GLY A 104 -20.15 58.72 -9.23
N ALA A 105 -19.21 59.58 -8.84
CA ALA A 105 -18.24 60.13 -9.80
C ALA A 105 -17.23 59.04 -10.23
N GLU A 106 -17.27 58.68 -11.52
CA GLU A 106 -16.32 57.82 -12.24
C GLU A 106 -14.90 58.40 -12.22
N THR A 107 -14.21 58.21 -11.10
CA THR A 107 -12.77 58.49 -11.02
C THR A 107 -12.02 57.33 -11.66
N ALA A 108 -10.95 57.61 -12.42
CA ALA A 108 -10.09 56.57 -13.02
C ALA A 108 -9.60 55.52 -12.00
N ARG A 109 -9.46 55.92 -10.73
CA ARG A 109 -9.13 55.04 -9.60
C ARG A 109 -10.23 54.03 -9.27
N TYR A 110 -11.49 54.39 -9.41
CA TYR A 110 -12.64 53.51 -9.20
C TYR A 110 -12.70 52.43 -10.30
N GLN A 111 -12.61 52.85 -11.57
CA GLN A 111 -12.61 51.94 -12.72
C GLN A 111 -11.44 50.94 -12.66
N ALA A 112 -10.24 51.37 -12.24
CA ALA A 112 -9.09 50.49 -12.06
C ALA A 112 -9.31 49.45 -10.95
N LEU A 113 -9.88 49.82 -9.81
CA LEU A 113 -10.19 48.87 -8.73
C LEU A 113 -11.32 47.91 -9.12
N GLN A 114 -12.29 48.38 -9.91
CA GLN A 114 -13.38 47.56 -10.40
C GLN A 114 -12.86 46.51 -11.40
N SER A 115 -11.97 46.88 -12.31
CA SER A 115 -11.36 45.93 -13.24
C SER A 115 -10.49 44.90 -12.51
N GLU A 116 -9.70 45.30 -11.51
CA GLU A 116 -8.92 44.38 -10.66
C GLU A 116 -9.82 43.40 -9.89
N TYR A 117 -10.96 43.88 -9.38
CA TYR A 117 -11.95 43.03 -8.72
C TYR A 117 -12.55 42.00 -9.69
N GLU A 118 -12.98 42.43 -10.88
CA GLU A 118 -13.57 41.54 -11.90
C GLU A 118 -12.57 40.47 -12.36
N VAL A 119 -11.29 40.82 -12.53
CA VAL A 119 -10.24 39.86 -12.89
C VAL A 119 -10.03 38.84 -11.77
N THR A 120 -9.97 39.29 -10.52
CA THR A 120 -9.74 38.40 -9.37
C THR A 120 -10.96 37.51 -9.10
N ALA A 121 -12.17 38.03 -9.28
CA ALA A 121 -13.41 37.26 -9.15
C ALA A 121 -13.47 36.12 -10.18
N ARG A 122 -13.11 36.40 -11.43
CA ARG A 122 -12.98 35.34 -12.47
C ARG A 122 -11.91 34.32 -12.11
N GLN A 123 -10.83 34.74 -11.45
CA GLN A 123 -9.79 33.82 -10.98
C GLN A 123 -10.30 32.90 -9.86
N CYS A 124 -11.13 33.41 -8.93
CA CYS A 124 -11.80 32.59 -7.93
C CYS A 124 -12.69 31.51 -8.58
N GLU A 125 -13.56 31.91 -9.51
CA GLU A 125 -14.46 30.98 -10.23
C GLU A 125 -13.66 29.85 -10.90
N LEU A 126 -12.55 30.18 -11.56
CA LEU A 126 -11.70 29.22 -12.25
C LEU A 126 -10.94 28.28 -11.29
N LEU A 127 -10.54 28.77 -10.11
CA LEU A 127 -9.92 27.95 -9.07
C LEU A 127 -10.94 27.00 -8.41
N GLU A 128 -12.17 27.46 -8.19
CA GLU A 128 -13.28 26.61 -7.72
C GLU A 128 -13.57 25.47 -8.69
N GLU A 129 -13.68 25.76 -10.00
CA GLU A 129 -13.90 24.76 -11.03
C GLU A 129 -12.78 23.70 -11.06
N LYS A 130 -11.51 24.13 -10.95
CA LYS A 130 -10.36 23.22 -10.88
C LYS A 130 -10.41 22.34 -9.63
N LEU A 131 -10.73 22.91 -8.49
CA LEU A 131 -10.83 22.19 -7.22
C LEU A 131 -11.96 21.15 -7.26
N GLN A 132 -13.09 21.49 -7.88
CA GLN A 132 -14.19 20.56 -8.08
C GLN A 132 -13.80 19.42 -9.04
N ALA A 133 -13.06 19.71 -10.12
CA ALA A 133 -12.57 18.71 -11.05
C ALA A 133 -11.61 17.71 -10.38
N LEU A 134 -10.66 18.19 -9.57
CA LEU A 134 -9.75 17.35 -8.80
C LEU A 134 -10.49 16.45 -7.79
N LYS A 135 -11.52 16.98 -7.11
CA LYS A 135 -12.37 16.18 -6.22
C LYS A 135 -13.08 15.03 -6.95
N ILE A 136 -13.60 15.29 -8.15
CA ILE A 136 -14.26 14.26 -8.98
C ILE A 136 -13.24 13.20 -9.40
N GLN A 137 -12.06 13.59 -9.88
CA GLN A 137 -10.99 12.66 -10.24
C GLN A 137 -10.56 11.77 -9.06
N GLY A 138 -10.41 12.34 -7.86
CA GLY A 138 -10.09 11.59 -6.65
C GLY A 138 -11.15 10.53 -6.31
N GLN A 139 -12.44 10.87 -6.47
CA GLN A 139 -13.54 9.91 -6.29
C GLN A 139 -13.51 8.78 -7.32
N GLU A 140 -13.25 9.09 -8.60
CA GLU A 140 -13.15 8.09 -9.66
C GLU A 140 -11.99 7.12 -9.44
N ILE A 141 -10.82 7.62 -9.04
CA ILE A 141 -9.65 6.80 -8.70
C ILE A 141 -9.97 5.89 -7.52
N SER A 142 -10.60 6.40 -6.47
CA SER A 142 -11.00 5.61 -5.30
C SER A 142 -11.99 4.51 -5.67
N GLN A 143 -13.01 4.81 -6.49
CA GLN A 143 -13.96 3.82 -6.99
C GLN A 143 -13.28 2.76 -7.87
N SER A 144 -12.38 3.17 -8.76
CA SER A 144 -11.59 2.27 -9.60
C SER A 144 -10.75 1.31 -8.74
N ARG A 145 -10.07 1.82 -7.71
CA ARG A 145 -9.32 1.01 -6.73
C ARG A 145 -10.22 -0.01 -6.03
N GLN A 146 -11.43 0.39 -5.62
CA GLN A 146 -12.36 -0.52 -4.99
C GLN A 146 -12.83 -1.62 -5.95
N ARG A 147 -13.10 -1.29 -7.21
CA ARG A 147 -13.45 -2.26 -8.26
C ARG A 147 -12.30 -3.23 -8.53
N LEU A 148 -11.08 -2.72 -8.67
CA LEU A 148 -9.88 -3.52 -8.88
C LEU A 148 -9.63 -4.46 -7.69
N ARG A 149 -9.79 -4.00 -6.45
CA ARG A 149 -9.70 -4.85 -5.25
C ARG A 149 -10.75 -5.96 -5.26
N LYS A 150 -12.00 -5.64 -5.61
CA LYS A 150 -13.08 -6.64 -5.72
C LYS A 150 -12.80 -7.64 -6.84
N GLN A 151 -12.29 -7.19 -7.98
CA GLN A 151 -11.91 -8.06 -9.09
C GLN A 151 -10.72 -8.96 -8.73
N LYS A 152 -9.64 -8.39 -8.17
CA LYS A 152 -8.48 -9.13 -7.66
C LYS A 152 -8.94 -10.22 -6.67
N ARG A 153 -9.83 -9.91 -5.72
CA ARG A 153 -10.41 -10.90 -4.79
C ARG A 153 -11.19 -12.02 -5.49
N ARG A 154 -11.87 -11.73 -6.59
CA ARG A 154 -12.62 -12.74 -7.38
C ARG A 154 -11.71 -13.60 -8.25
N THR A 155 -10.56 -13.07 -8.67
CA THR A 155 -9.59 -13.76 -9.54
C THR A 155 -8.40 -14.36 -8.80
N LEU A 156 -8.23 -14.05 -7.52
CA LEU A 156 -7.21 -14.64 -6.65
C LEU A 156 -7.59 -16.10 -6.39
N GLU A 157 -6.95 -17.01 -7.11
CA GLU A 157 -6.92 -18.41 -6.69
C GLU A 157 -6.24 -18.49 -5.32
N PRO A 158 -6.80 -19.27 -4.37
CA PRO A 158 -6.18 -19.42 -3.07
C PRO A 158 -4.77 -19.98 -3.25
N LEU A 159 -3.78 -19.30 -2.66
CA LEU A 159 -2.39 -19.74 -2.76
C LEU A 159 -2.25 -21.15 -2.18
N GLN A 160 -1.64 -22.05 -2.96
CA GLN A 160 -1.37 -23.42 -2.56
C GLN A 160 -0.39 -23.43 -1.38
N VAL A 161 -0.64 -24.28 -0.39
CA VAL A 161 0.30 -24.54 0.70
C VAL A 161 1.09 -25.81 0.39
N SER A 162 2.40 -25.79 0.57
CA SER A 162 3.23 -27.00 0.52
C SER A 162 4.01 -27.18 1.82
N VAL A 163 4.04 -28.42 2.32
CA VAL A 163 4.80 -28.79 3.51
C VAL A 163 5.83 -29.82 3.09
N THR A 164 7.10 -29.49 3.28
CA THR A 164 8.22 -30.35 2.92
C THR A 164 8.94 -30.78 4.18
N ARG A 165 8.96 -32.09 4.46
CA ARG A 165 9.86 -32.69 5.44
C ARG A 165 11.20 -32.97 4.77
N THR A 166 12.26 -32.54 5.45
CA THR A 166 13.64 -32.96 5.23
C THR A 166 14.14 -33.69 6.48
N ASP A 167 15.36 -34.25 6.44
CA ASP A 167 15.97 -34.89 7.61
C ASP A 167 16.23 -33.89 8.75
N GLU A 168 16.50 -32.62 8.41
CA GLU A 168 16.85 -31.56 9.37
C GLU A 168 15.63 -30.79 9.88
N CYS A 169 14.63 -30.54 9.02
CA CYS A 169 13.49 -29.67 9.34
C CYS A 169 12.22 -29.96 8.51
N VAL A 170 11.10 -29.45 9.00
CA VAL A 170 9.84 -29.31 8.26
C VAL A 170 9.69 -27.87 7.80
N VAL A 171 9.47 -27.65 6.50
CA VAL A 171 9.31 -26.32 5.90
C VAL A 171 7.87 -26.17 5.41
N ILE A 172 7.18 -25.12 5.84
CA ILE A 172 5.85 -24.75 5.35
C ILE A 172 6.01 -23.60 4.36
N ARG A 173 5.42 -23.73 3.17
CA ARG A 173 5.40 -22.70 2.13
C ARG A 173 3.98 -22.37 1.70
N VAL A 174 3.71 -21.11 1.41
CA VAL A 174 2.43 -20.64 0.84
C VAL A 174 2.74 -19.83 -0.42
N GLY A 175 2.14 -20.22 -1.55
CA GLY A 175 2.39 -19.56 -2.84
C GLY A 175 3.86 -19.61 -3.29
N GLY A 176 4.64 -20.59 -2.82
CA GLY A 176 6.06 -20.74 -3.10
C GLY A 176 7.02 -20.08 -2.11
N SER A 177 6.55 -19.16 -1.26
CA SER A 177 7.33 -18.48 -0.23
C SER A 177 7.47 -19.35 1.02
N VAL A 178 8.65 -19.37 1.66
CA VAL A 178 8.87 -20.07 2.94
C VAL A 178 8.24 -19.26 4.06
N CYS A 179 7.23 -19.83 4.72
CA CYS A 179 6.48 -19.17 5.81
C CYS A 179 6.98 -19.58 7.19
N SER A 180 7.39 -20.85 7.35
CA SER A 180 7.92 -21.36 8.61
C SER A 180 8.88 -22.51 8.37
N VAL A 181 9.90 -22.61 9.23
CA VAL A 181 10.89 -23.69 9.25
C VAL A 181 10.95 -24.24 10.67
N ILE A 182 10.54 -25.50 10.83
CA ILE A 182 10.46 -26.20 12.11
C ILE A 182 11.60 -27.20 12.16
N PRO A 183 12.63 -27.01 13.00
CA PRO A 183 13.73 -27.96 13.11
C PRO A 183 13.25 -29.28 13.75
N CYS A 184 13.71 -30.41 13.22
CA CYS A 184 13.33 -31.74 13.72
C CYS A 184 14.13 -32.14 14.98
N ASN A 185 15.33 -31.58 15.19
CA ASN A 185 16.24 -31.91 16.31
C ASN A 185 16.89 -30.66 16.94
N GLU A 186 17.10 -30.66 18.26
CA GLU A 186 17.78 -29.60 19.00
C GLU A 186 19.23 -29.34 18.52
N ASN A 187 19.94 -30.39 18.08
CA ASN A 187 21.32 -30.30 17.59
C ASN A 187 21.45 -29.46 16.29
N VAL A 188 20.39 -29.37 15.49
CA VAL A 188 20.35 -28.55 14.25
C VAL A 188 20.14 -27.07 14.59
N ARG A 189 19.47 -26.78 15.70
CA ARG A 189 19.16 -25.43 16.20
C ARG A 189 20.41 -24.60 16.49
N ARG A 190 21.53 -25.25 16.84
CA ARG A 190 22.82 -24.58 17.15
C ARG A 190 23.69 -24.30 15.92
N LYS A 191 23.51 -25.00 14.79
CA LYS A 191 24.39 -24.85 13.61
C LYS A 191 23.88 -23.87 12.57
N LYS A 192 22.58 -23.60 12.53
CA LYS A 192 21.98 -22.67 11.58
C LYS A 192 20.93 -21.90 12.35
N SER A 193 21.23 -20.65 12.69
CA SER A 193 20.20 -19.67 13.02
C SER A 193 19.36 -19.49 11.76
N TYR A 194 18.37 -20.36 11.57
CA TYR A 194 17.30 -20.14 10.61
C TYR A 194 16.55 -18.93 11.14
N LYS A 195 17.04 -17.73 10.79
CA LYS A 195 16.23 -16.53 10.86
C LYS A 195 14.96 -16.91 10.13
N ASN A 196 13.81 -16.77 10.80
CA ASN A 196 12.55 -16.66 10.08
C ASN A 196 12.85 -15.74 8.90
N PRO A 197 12.66 -16.18 7.64
CA PRO A 197 12.67 -15.20 6.58
C PRO A 197 11.54 -14.24 6.97
N ASP A 198 11.91 -13.05 7.43
CA ASP A 198 10.96 -11.96 7.49
C ASP A 198 10.19 -11.99 6.17
N PRO A 199 8.86 -11.78 6.18
CA PRO A 199 8.04 -11.89 4.99
C PRO A 199 8.44 -10.99 3.81
N VAL A 200 9.53 -10.24 3.91
CA VAL A 200 9.94 -9.27 2.91
C VAL A 200 11.48 -9.27 2.70
N PRO A 201 12.03 -10.04 1.74
CA PRO A 201 13.40 -9.83 1.27
C PRO A 201 13.50 -8.65 0.28
N LYS A 202 12.70 -7.57 0.43
CA LYS A 202 12.56 -6.52 -0.60
C LYS A 202 12.85 -5.09 -0.17
N GLN A 203 13.05 -4.80 1.12
CA GLN A 203 13.41 -3.44 1.58
C GLN A 203 14.75 -2.95 1.00
N GLU A 204 15.71 -3.85 0.75
CA GLU A 204 16.97 -3.47 0.10
C GLU A 204 16.82 -3.18 -1.40
N ARG A 205 15.81 -3.76 -2.07
CA ARG A 205 15.52 -3.44 -3.48
C ARG A 205 14.79 -2.11 -3.61
N SER A 206 13.87 -1.78 -2.70
CA SER A 206 13.18 -0.48 -2.73
C SER A 206 14.14 0.68 -2.48
N LEU A 207 15.08 0.54 -1.54
CA LEU A 207 16.11 1.57 -1.31
C LEU A 207 17.05 1.74 -2.50
N ARG A 208 17.46 0.65 -3.19
CA ARG A 208 18.26 0.75 -4.42
C ARG A 208 17.49 1.41 -5.56
N VAL A 209 16.19 1.13 -5.69
CA VAL A 209 15.34 1.75 -6.72
C VAL A 209 15.08 3.24 -6.41
N LEU A 210 14.84 3.60 -5.15
CA LEU A 210 14.72 4.99 -4.72
C LEU A 210 16.04 5.77 -4.93
N ALA A 211 17.18 5.17 -4.59
CA ALA A 211 18.50 5.76 -4.85
C ALA A 211 18.76 5.95 -6.36
N LEU A 212 18.32 4.99 -7.20
CA LEU A 212 18.45 5.10 -8.65
C LEU A 212 17.55 6.20 -9.23
N LYS A 213 16.29 6.30 -8.76
CA LYS A 213 15.35 7.37 -9.16
C LYS A 213 15.86 8.75 -8.74
N GLN A 214 16.39 8.89 -7.51
CA GLN A 214 17.00 10.14 -7.05
C GLN A 214 18.20 10.53 -7.92
N LYS A 215 19.04 9.57 -8.30
CA LYS A 215 20.20 9.80 -9.17
C LYS A 215 19.79 10.26 -10.57
N LEU A 216 18.72 9.70 -11.13
CA LEU A 216 18.19 10.10 -12.45
C LEU A 216 17.53 11.49 -12.41
N LEU A 217 16.84 11.84 -11.33
CA LEU A 217 16.27 13.18 -11.14
C LEU A 217 17.37 14.24 -11.02
N ASN A 218 18.45 13.94 -10.31
CA ASN A 218 19.59 14.85 -10.16
C ASN A 218 20.41 15.02 -11.45
N GLN A 219 20.29 14.11 -12.43
CA GLN A 219 20.94 14.23 -13.74
C GLN A 219 20.13 15.05 -14.76
N ARG A 220 18.86 15.33 -14.46
CA ARG A 220 17.95 16.13 -15.30
C ARG A 220 17.80 17.59 -14.84
N ARG A 221 18.44 17.95 -13.72
CA ARG A 221 18.63 19.34 -13.26
C ARG A 221 20.02 19.79 -13.68
#